data_AF-A0A7V9WLX7-F1
#
_entry.id   AF-A0A7V9WLX7-F1
#
_cell.length_a   1.000
_cell.length_b   1.000
_cell.length_c   1.000
_cell.angle_alpha   90.00
_cell.angle_beta   90.00
_cell.angle_gamma   90.00
#
_symmetry.space_group_name_H-M   'P 1'
#
loop_
_entity.id
_entity.type
_entity.pdbx_description
1 polymer ?
#
loop_
_entity_poly.entity_id
_entity_poly.type
_entity_poly.pdbx_seq_one_letter_code
_entity_poly.pdbx_strand_id
1 'polypeptide(L)'
;MFPTLAVGISFGVLAEPVMGSVAPIVMSVIVFAGSAQFAALSVLAAGGGAPAAITAGLLMNTRFLPMGFAVAPALRGGPLKRAAQGQA
;
A
#
# COMPACT_ATOMS: atom_id res chain seq x y z
N MET A 1 8.74 7.14 17.77
CA MET A 1 7.82 8.19 17.27
C MET A 1 8.52 9.18 16.35
N PHE A 2 9.73 9.67 16.67
CA PHE A 2 10.50 10.54 15.77
C PHE A 2 10.81 9.95 14.37
N PRO A 3 11.20 8.67 14.22
CA PRO A 3 11.58 8.14 12.90
C PRO A 3 10.41 8.08 11.90
N THR A 4 9.22 7.74 12.37
CA THR A 4 8.03 7.60 11.52
C THR A 4 7.52 8.95 11.01
N LEU A 5 7.63 10.01 11.83
CA LEU A 5 7.31 11.37 11.40
C LEU A 5 8.29 11.85 10.31
N ALA A 6 9.59 11.60 10.49
CA ALA A 6 10.59 11.96 9.49
C ALA A 6 10.34 11.25 8.14
N VAL A 7 9.97 9.96 8.17
CA VAL A 7 9.60 9.20 6.96
C VAL A 7 8.35 9.76 6.31
N GLY A 8 7.31 10.09 7.09
CA GLY A 8 6.07 10.67 6.56
C GLY A 8 6.28 12.03 5.89
N ILE A 9 7.06 12.92 6.52
CA ILE A 9 7.41 14.22 5.95
C ILE A 9 8.23 14.03 4.66
N SER A 10 9.21 13.13 4.68
CA SER A 10 10.03 12.84 3.50
C SER A 10 9.17 12.35 2.34
N PHE A 11 8.24 11.41 2.58
CA PHE A 11 7.31 10.95 1.57
C PHE A 11 6.48 12.10 0.98
N GLY A 12 5.91 12.96 1.82
CA GLY A 12 5.12 14.11 1.37
C GLY A 12 5.91 15.05 0.45
N VAL A 13 7.16 15.36 0.81
CA VAL A 13 8.06 16.22 0.02
C VAL A 13 8.41 15.57 -1.32
N LEU A 14 8.73 14.28 -1.36
CA LEU A 14 9.05 13.59 -2.62
C LEU A 14 7.81 13.42 -3.51
N ALA A 15 6.62 13.34 -2.91
CA ALA A 15 5.38 13.08 -3.62
C ALA A 15 4.71 14.33 -4.22
N GLU A 16 4.92 15.49 -3.62
CA GLU A 16 4.34 16.77 -4.04
C GLU A 16 4.54 17.10 -5.53
N PRO A 17 5.74 17.00 -6.12
CA PRO A 17 5.92 17.28 -7.55
C PRO A 17 5.31 16.24 -8.48
N VAL A 18 4.95 15.05 -7.97
CA VAL A 18 4.50 13.92 -8.77
C VAL A 18 2.97 13.78 -8.77
N MET A 19 2.35 13.97 -7.61
CA MET A 19 0.91 13.75 -7.41
C MET A 19 0.20 14.92 -6.71
N GLY A 20 0.88 16.05 -6.54
CA GLY A 20 0.36 17.23 -5.85
C GLY A 20 0.29 17.06 -4.33
N SER A 21 -0.30 18.02 -3.63
CA SER A 21 -0.32 18.03 -2.16
C SER A 21 -1.42 17.17 -1.53
N VAL A 22 -2.54 16.96 -2.23
CA VAL A 22 -3.73 16.27 -1.67
C VAL A 22 -3.63 14.75 -1.81
N ALA A 23 -3.19 14.25 -2.96
CA ALA A 23 -3.11 12.81 -3.21
C ALA A 23 -2.18 12.04 -2.23
N PRO A 24 -0.98 12.54 -1.84
CA PRO A 24 -0.12 11.88 -0.86
C PRO A 24 -0.76 11.78 0.52
N ILE A 25 -1.54 12.81 0.90
CA ILE A 25 -2.27 12.85 2.17
C ILE A 25 -3.36 11.77 2.16
N VAL A 26 -4.20 11.77 1.13
CA VAL A 26 -5.24 10.75 0.96
C VAL A 26 -4.62 9.37 0.98
N MET A 27 -3.56 9.15 0.19
CA MET A 27 -2.84 7.88 0.15
C MET A 27 -2.31 7.47 1.54
N SER A 28 -1.80 8.39 2.34
CA SER A 28 -1.32 8.09 3.69
C SER A 28 -2.44 7.73 4.67
N VAL A 29 -3.65 8.26 4.46
CA VAL A 29 -4.84 7.90 5.25
C VAL A 29 -5.35 6.51 4.89
N ILE A 30 -5.31 6.13 3.61
CA ILE A 30 -5.85 4.83 3.13
C ILE A 30 -4.82 3.71 3.11
N VAL A 31 -3.53 4.01 2.91
CA VAL A 31 -2.44 3.04 2.78
C VAL A 31 -1.47 3.22 3.94
N PHE A 32 -1.58 2.34 4.94
CA PHE A 32 -0.68 2.30 6.09
C PHE A 32 0.66 1.63 5.81
N ALA A 33 0.82 0.99 4.64
CA ALA A 33 2.05 0.31 4.25
C ALA A 33 3.04 1.28 3.60
N GLY A 34 3.99 1.81 4.37
CA GLY A 34 4.99 2.77 3.88
C GLY A 34 5.76 2.30 2.63
N SER A 35 6.16 1.02 2.55
CA SER A 35 6.83 0.47 1.37
C SER A 35 5.96 0.51 0.10
N ALA A 36 4.64 0.35 0.23
CA ALA A 36 3.72 0.46 -0.89
C ALA A 36 3.58 1.90 -1.38
N GLN A 37 3.60 2.87 -0.46
CA GLN A 37 3.55 4.29 -0.79
C GLN A 37 4.77 4.73 -1.60
N PHE A 38 5.97 4.35 -1.18
CA PHE A 38 7.20 4.65 -1.92
C PHE A 38 7.28 3.91 -3.25
N ALA A 39 6.81 2.66 -3.34
CA ALA A 39 6.77 1.92 -4.60
C ALA A 39 5.82 2.55 -5.62
N ALA A 40 4.62 2.95 -5.19
CA ALA A 40 3.66 3.66 -6.04
C ALA A 40 4.23 5.01 -6.51
N LEU A 41 4.85 5.77 -5.60
CA LEU A 41 5.50 7.03 -5.92
C LEU A 41 6.63 6.85 -6.94
N SER A 42 7.46 5.83 -6.81
CA SER A 42 8.53 5.54 -7.77
C SER A 42 7.98 5.26 -9.17
N VAL A 43 6.83 4.57 -9.27
CA VAL A 43 6.20 4.29 -10.57
C VAL A 43 5.60 5.57 -11.17
N LEU A 44 4.87 6.36 -10.38
CA LEU A 44 4.33 7.63 -10.87
C LEU A 44 5.44 8.61 -11.28
N ALA A 45 6.52 8.69 -10.50
CA ALA A 45 7.68 9.53 -10.81
C ALA A 45 8.37 9.11 -12.12
N ALA A 46 8.32 7.82 -12.47
CA ALA A 46 8.79 7.30 -13.75
C ALA A 46 7.82 7.53 -14.93
N GLY A 47 6.71 8.26 -14.71
CA GLY A 47 5.67 8.50 -15.72
C GLY A 47 4.63 7.39 -15.84
N GLY A 48 4.61 6.44 -14.91
CA GLY A 48 3.63 5.36 -14.87
C GLY A 48 2.25 5.82 -14.39
N GLY A 49 1.19 5.24 -14.97
CA GLY A 49 -0.19 5.51 -14.54
C GLY A 49 -0.60 4.77 -13.26
N ALA A 50 -1.79 5.11 -12.74
CA ALA A 50 -2.36 4.48 -11.54
C ALA A 50 -2.36 2.93 -11.55
N PRO A 51 -2.66 2.23 -12.66
CA PRO A 51 -2.62 0.76 -12.69
C PRO A 51 -1.23 0.18 -12.40
N ALA A 52 -0.17 0.82 -12.93
CA ALA A 52 1.21 0.38 -12.72
C ALA A 52 1.64 0.58 -11.25
N ALA A 53 1.22 1.70 -10.65
CA ALA A 53 1.51 2.01 -9.26
C ALA A 53 0.80 1.06 -8.27
N ILE A 54 -0.47 0.73 -8.55
CA ILE A 54 -1.22 -0.29 -7.79
C ILE A 54 -0.50 -1.63 -7.88
N THR A 55 -0.05 -2.01 -9.08
CA THR A 55 0.69 -3.26 -9.29
C THR A 55 2.00 -3.29 -8.51
N ALA A 56 2.77 -2.21 -8.51
CA ALA A 56 4.00 -2.13 -7.72
C ALA A 56 3.74 -2.23 -6.21
N GLY A 57 2.69 -1.57 -5.71
CA GLY A 57 2.26 -1.70 -4.32
C GLY A 57 1.85 -3.13 -3.95
N LEU A 58 1.14 -3.81 -4.86
CA LEU A 58 0.74 -5.21 -4.69
C LEU A 58 1.96 -6.14 -4.68
N LEU A 59 2.89 -5.94 -5.61
CA LEU A 59 4.14 -6.70 -5.70
C LEU A 59 4.97 -6.61 -4.43
N MET A 60 5.09 -5.40 -3.85
CA MET A 60 5.76 -5.18 -2.56
C MET A 60 5.10 -5.91 -1.39
N ASN A 61 3.81 -6.21 -1.50
CA ASN A 61 3.01 -6.86 -0.45
C ASN A 61 2.66 -8.32 -0.77
N THR A 62 3.26 -8.90 -1.82
CA THR A 62 3.08 -10.31 -2.20
C THR A 62 3.35 -11.29 -1.06
N ARG A 63 4.11 -10.91 -0.03
CA ARG A 63 4.27 -11.69 1.21
C ARG A 63 2.96 -12.09 1.87
N PHE A 64 1.89 -11.33 1.68
CA PHE A 64 0.57 -11.66 2.24
C PHE A 64 -0.14 -12.77 1.47
N LEU A 65 0.23 -13.05 0.21
CA LEU A 65 -0.32 -14.17 -0.56
C LEU A 65 -0.01 -15.52 0.10
N PRO A 66 1.26 -15.91 0.35
CA PRO A 66 1.58 -17.18 0.98
C PRO A 66 1.08 -17.24 2.43
N MET A 67 1.09 -16.13 3.17
CA MET A 67 0.47 -16.07 4.51
C MET A 67 -1.04 -16.34 4.44
N GLY A 68 -1.74 -15.73 3.48
CA GLY A 68 -3.16 -15.97 3.24
C GLY A 68 -3.46 -17.41 2.80
N PHE A 69 -2.62 -18.01 1.97
CA PHE A 69 -2.73 -19.42 1.58
C PHE A 69 -2.49 -20.38 2.75
N ALA A 70 -1.61 -20.04 3.71
CA ALA A 70 -1.41 -20.85 4.91
C ALA A 70 -2.62 -20.79 5.86
N VAL A 71 -3.28 -19.64 5.96
CA VAL A 71 -4.48 -19.44 6.80
C VAL A 71 -5.77 -19.89 6.09
N ALA A 72 -5.73 -20.02 4.76
CA ALA A 72 -6.87 -20.41 3.93
C ALA A 72 -7.62 -21.67 4.42
N PRO A 73 -6.97 -22.78 4.83
CA PRO A 73 -7.66 -23.98 5.31
C PRO A 73 -8.41 -23.78 6.65
N ALA A 74 -8.02 -22.78 7.45
CA ALA A 74 -8.65 -22.48 8.74
C ALA A 74 -9.90 -21.60 8.59
N LEU A 75 -10.06 -20.91 7.46
CA LEU A 75 -11.16 -19.98 7.19
C LEU A 75 -12.34 -20.70 6.52
N ARG A 76 -13.56 -20.55 7.07
CA ARG A 76 -14.79 -21.18 6.56
C ARG A 76 -15.69 -20.16 5.86
N GLY A 77 -16.13 -20.46 4.63
CA GLY A 77 -17.13 -19.66 3.89
C GLY A 77 -16.65 -19.13 2.53
N GLY A 78 -17.46 -18.29 1.87
CA GLY A 78 -17.12 -17.66 0.59
C GLY A 78 -16.02 -16.59 0.69
N PRO A 79 -15.45 -16.12 -0.44
CA PRO A 79 -14.28 -15.23 -0.47
C PRO A 79 -14.47 -13.94 0.34
N LEU A 80 -15.68 -13.36 0.35
CA LEU A 80 -16.00 -12.17 1.15
C LEU A 80 -16.06 -12.46 2.66
N LYS A 81 -16.57 -13.63 3.08
CA LYS A 81 -16.57 -14.06 4.50
C LYS A 81 -15.16 -14.33 4.99
N ARG A 82 -14.30 -14.91 4.14
CA ARG A 82 -12.89 -15.18 4.45
C ARG A 82 -12.07 -13.88 4.55
N ALA A 83 -12.34 -12.90 3.69
CA ALA A 83 -11.75 -11.57 3.80
C ALA A 83 -12.17 -10.88 5.10
N ALA A 84 -13.46 -10.90 5.46
CA ALA A 84 -13.94 -10.34 6.72
C ALA A 84 -13.32 -11.03 7.95
N GLN A 85 -13.20 -12.37 7.93
CA GLN A 85 -12.55 -13.13 9.00
C GLN A 85 -11.04 -12.85 9.11
N GLY A 86 -10.37 -12.53 7.99
CA GLY A 86 -8.95 -12.16 7.98
C GLY A 86 -8.69 -10.69 8.35
N GLN A 87 -9.73 -9.89 8.58
CA GLN A 87 -9.64 -8.49 9.02
C GLN A 87 -10.16 -8.26 10.45
N ALA A 88 -10.72 -9.30 11.08
CA ALA A 88 -11.12 -9.34 12.48
C ALA A 88 -9.98 -9.91 13.34
#